data_AF-A0A445ATM1-F1
#
_entry.id   AF-A0A445ATM1-F1
#
_cell.length_a   1.000
_cell.length_b   1.000
_cell.length_c   1.000
_cell.angle_alpha   90.00
_cell.angle_beta   90.00
_cell.angle_gamma   90.00
#
_symmetry.space_group_name_H-M   'P 1'
#
loop_
_entity.id
_entity.type
_entity.pdbx_description
1 polymer ?
#
loop_
_entity_poly.entity_id
_entity_poly.type
_entity_poly.pdbx_seq_one_letter_code
_entity_poly.pdbx_strand_id
1 'polypeptide(L)'
;MTAGMSASTQPSFLPSENAIEKKAKCKYCGCLIQYGSGTSSMGGHLRRCKQNPNNDSNKRIKTTTTPTIDKRDWEYADSIVPFLQVFSDATIRISGTLYVTSDIYMKEVFVIGRFIRHSCDSVDFSTMSMVARMRVKYEKY
;
A
#
# COMPACT_ATOMS: atom_id res chain seq x y z
N MET A 1 -87.42 10.04 15.21
CA MET A 1 -86.02 9.57 15.25
C MET A 1 -86.04 8.12 14.81
N THR A 2 -85.89 7.86 13.52
CA THR A 2 -86.09 6.53 12.89
C THR A 2 -84.75 5.86 12.60
N ALA A 3 -84.63 4.60 13.03
CA ALA A 3 -83.57 3.67 12.64
C ALA A 3 -83.88 3.04 11.28
N GLY A 4 -82.84 2.64 10.53
CA GLY A 4 -82.95 1.85 9.31
C GLY A 4 -81.60 1.62 8.65
N MET A 5 -81.03 0.42 8.86
CA MET A 5 -79.79 -0.08 8.25
C MET A 5 -80.06 -0.55 6.80
N SER A 6 -79.08 -0.43 5.88
CA SER A 6 -78.69 -1.46 4.89
C SER A 6 -77.48 -1.00 4.06
N ALA A 7 -76.47 -1.86 4.01
CA ALA A 7 -75.21 -1.72 3.27
C ALA A 7 -75.31 -2.28 1.84
N SER A 8 -74.47 -1.80 0.90
CA SER A 8 -73.97 -2.55 -0.27
C SER A 8 -72.80 -1.81 -0.96
N THR A 9 -71.58 -2.08 -0.47
CA THR A 9 -70.37 -2.55 -1.20
C THR A 9 -70.21 -2.26 -2.71
N GLN A 10 -69.20 -1.47 -3.11
CA GLN A 10 -67.90 -2.00 -3.58
C GLN A 10 -66.80 -0.92 -3.75
N PRO A 11 -65.51 -1.32 -3.68
CA PRO A 11 -64.37 -0.44 -3.47
C PRO A 11 -63.55 -0.18 -4.75
N SER A 12 -63.14 1.07 -4.99
CA SER A 12 -62.09 1.36 -5.97
C SER A 12 -60.71 1.17 -5.32
N PHE A 13 -60.06 0.09 -5.75
CA PHE A 13 -58.69 -0.32 -5.44
C PHE A 13 -57.64 0.62 -6.09
N LEU A 14 -56.75 1.19 -5.26
CA LEU A 14 -55.28 1.41 -5.41
C LEU A 14 -54.71 2.29 -6.55
N PRO A 15 -53.46 2.83 -6.46
CA PRO A 15 -52.40 2.53 -5.48
C PRO A 15 -51.72 3.72 -4.79
N SER A 16 -51.13 3.41 -3.63
CA SER A 16 -50.04 4.16 -3.01
C SER A 16 -48.93 4.37 -4.04
N GLU A 17 -48.63 5.64 -4.35
CA GLU A 17 -47.45 6.01 -5.10
C GLU A 17 -46.23 5.76 -4.22
N ASN A 18 -45.75 4.52 -4.25
CA ASN A 18 -44.38 4.22 -3.87
C ASN A 18 -43.47 4.93 -4.87
N ALA A 19 -43.14 6.19 -4.58
CA ALA A 19 -42.04 6.89 -5.20
C ALA A 19 -40.83 5.98 -5.11
N ILE A 20 -40.37 5.48 -6.26
CA ILE A 20 -39.22 4.58 -6.33
C ILE A 20 -38.02 5.38 -5.82
N GLU A 21 -37.69 5.22 -4.54
CA GLU A 21 -36.51 5.82 -3.94
C GLU A 21 -35.28 5.24 -4.67
N LYS A 22 -34.75 6.01 -5.61
CA LYS A 22 -33.54 5.65 -6.36
C LYS A 22 -32.36 5.65 -5.39
N LYS A 23 -32.07 4.47 -4.83
CA LYS A 23 -30.99 4.20 -3.88
C LYS A 23 -30.04 3.18 -4.49
N ALA A 24 -28.74 3.38 -4.31
CA ALA A 24 -27.70 2.46 -4.73
C ALA A 24 -26.90 1.99 -3.50
N LYS A 25 -26.53 0.70 -3.48
CA LYS A 25 -25.78 0.11 -2.37
C LYS A 25 -24.28 0.22 -2.62
N CYS A 26 -23.54 0.75 -1.66
CA CYS A 26 -22.07 0.73 -1.70
C CYS A 26 -21.56 -0.72 -1.60
N LYS A 27 -20.66 -1.12 -2.50
CA LYS A 27 -20.04 -2.47 -2.49
C LYS A 27 -19.18 -2.73 -1.26
N TYR A 28 -18.57 -1.69 -0.70
CA TYR A 28 -17.65 -1.81 0.43
C TYR A 28 -18.39 -1.84 1.76
N CYS A 29 -19.21 -0.82 2.04
CA CYS A 29 -19.90 -0.69 3.33
C CYS A 29 -21.38 -1.01 3.36
N GLY A 30 -21.96 -1.37 2.22
CA GLY A 30 -23.37 -1.74 2.14
C GLY A 30 -24.36 -0.60 2.40
N CYS A 31 -23.89 0.62 2.67
CA CYS A 31 -24.76 1.79 2.85
C CYS A 31 -25.56 2.07 1.57
N LEU A 32 -26.85 2.37 1.74
CA LEU A 32 -27.72 2.81 0.66
C LEU A 32 -27.56 4.33 0.48
N ILE A 33 -27.10 4.74 -0.70
CA ILE A 33 -26.94 6.14 -1.08
C ILE A 33 -28.07 6.51 -2.03
N GLN A 34 -28.84 7.53 -1.65
CA GLN A 34 -29.88 8.11 -2.51
C GLN A 34 -29.25 8.91 -3.66
N TYR A 35 -29.85 8.81 -4.85
CA TYR A 35 -29.48 9.60 -6.01
C TYR A 35 -30.71 10.07 -6.77
N GLY A 36 -30.82 11.38 -7.02
CA GLY A 36 -31.93 11.97 -7.77
C GLY A 36 -31.67 12.00 -9.28
N SER A 37 -30.52 12.54 -9.69
CA SER A 37 -30.17 12.79 -11.10
C SER A 37 -28.67 13.01 -11.30
N GLY A 38 -27.81 12.24 -10.62
CA GLY A 38 -26.37 12.36 -10.78
C GLY A 38 -25.56 11.37 -9.95
N THR A 39 -24.26 11.29 -10.23
CA THR A 39 -23.31 10.40 -9.53
C THR A 39 -22.60 11.07 -8.36
N SER A 40 -22.83 12.37 -8.12
CA SER A 40 -22.14 13.17 -7.10
C SER A 40 -22.29 12.63 -5.68
N SER A 41 -23.50 12.19 -5.30
CA SER A 41 -23.76 11.55 -4.00
C SER A 41 -22.94 10.26 -3.84
N MET A 42 -22.76 9.53 -4.93
CA MET A 42 -22.01 8.27 -4.95
C MET A 42 -20.50 8.50 -4.93
N GLY A 43 -20.00 9.44 -5.72
CA GLY A 43 -18.59 9.83 -5.72
C GLY A 43 -18.14 10.40 -4.38
N GLY A 44 -18.95 11.28 -3.78
CA GLY A 44 -18.68 11.86 -2.46
C GLY A 44 -18.73 10.83 -1.32
N HIS A 45 -19.56 9.78 -1.45
CA HIS A 45 -19.55 8.65 -0.53
C HIS A 45 -18.29 7.80 -0.71
N LEU A 46 -17.95 7.39 -1.95
CA LEU A 46 -16.80 6.52 -2.21
C LEU A 46 -15.50 7.12 -1.66
N ARG A 47 -15.26 8.42 -1.86
CA ARG A 47 -14.08 9.11 -1.31
C ARG A 47 -14.01 9.10 0.22
N ARG A 48 -15.15 9.06 0.91
CA ARG A 48 -15.21 9.12 2.39
C ARG A 48 -15.58 7.80 3.05
N CYS A 49 -15.85 6.76 2.26
CA CYS A 49 -16.26 5.46 2.78
C CYS A 49 -15.11 4.83 3.54
N LYS A 50 -15.28 4.62 4.85
CA LYS A 50 -14.26 4.03 5.73
C LYS A 50 -13.79 2.64 5.25
N GLN A 51 -14.67 1.89 4.59
CA GLN A 51 -14.38 0.55 4.07
C GLN A 51 -13.90 0.55 2.61
N ASN A 52 -13.89 1.70 1.93
CA ASN A 52 -13.33 1.80 0.59
C ASN A 52 -11.79 1.86 0.67
N PRO A 53 -11.05 0.93 0.03
CA PRO A 53 -9.59 0.94 0.00
C PRO A 53 -8.98 2.18 -0.67
N ASN A 54 -9.74 2.96 -1.42
CA ASN A 54 -9.27 4.19 -2.07
C ASN A 54 -9.99 5.45 -1.54
N ASN A 55 -10.23 5.50 -0.23
CA ASN A 55 -10.79 6.68 0.43
C ASN A 55 -9.72 7.77 0.67
N ASP A 56 -10.14 9.01 0.91
CA ASP A 56 -9.27 10.17 1.12
C ASP A 56 -8.36 9.99 2.35
N SER A 57 -8.83 9.27 3.38
CA SER A 57 -8.01 8.89 4.53
C SER A 57 -6.88 7.94 4.14
N ASN A 58 -7.10 7.00 3.21
CA ASN A 58 -6.06 6.13 2.67
C ASN A 58 -5.16 6.82 1.63
N LYS A 59 -5.66 7.87 0.95
CA LYS A 59 -4.83 8.73 0.10
C LYS A 59 -3.79 9.51 0.93
N ARG A 60 -4.13 9.87 2.18
CA ARG A 60 -3.21 10.50 3.15
C ARG A 60 -2.21 9.51 3.79
N ILE A 61 -2.37 8.21 3.60
CA ILE A 61 -1.38 7.19 4.01
C ILE A 61 -0.26 7.02 2.97
N LYS A 62 -0.32 7.75 1.84
CA LYS A 62 0.90 8.10 1.10
C LYS A 62 1.49 9.37 1.72
N THR A 63 2.60 9.19 2.45
CA THR A 63 3.50 10.22 3.02
C THR A 63 2.95 11.07 4.17
N THR A 64 2.97 10.55 5.40
CA THR A 64 3.23 11.36 6.61
C THR A 64 3.88 10.47 7.65
N THR A 65 5.19 10.26 7.50
CA THR A 65 6.06 9.78 8.57
C THR A 65 6.20 10.90 9.58
N THR A 66 5.42 10.85 10.66
CA THR A 66 5.91 11.36 11.94
C THR A 66 7.18 10.58 12.28
N PRO A 67 8.32 11.20 12.61
CA PRO A 67 9.57 10.50 12.89
C PRO A 67 9.51 9.95 14.33
N THR A 68 8.56 9.07 14.59
CA THR A 68 8.71 8.12 15.68
C THR A 68 9.59 7.02 15.12
N ILE A 69 10.89 7.08 15.41
CA ILE A 69 11.83 6.01 15.10
C ILE A 69 11.25 4.74 15.71
N ASP A 70 10.71 3.86 14.85
CA ASP A 70 10.10 2.61 15.27
C ASP A 70 11.21 1.59 15.54
N LYS A 71 10.95 0.58 16.38
CA LYS A 71 11.90 -0.51 16.61
C LYS A 71 12.34 -1.16 15.30
N ARG A 72 11.44 -1.22 14.33
CA ARG A 72 11.68 -1.77 12.99
C ARG A 72 12.66 -0.96 12.15
N ASP A 73 12.77 0.35 12.36
CA ASP A 73 13.74 1.17 11.64
C ASP A 73 15.16 0.83 12.08
N TRP A 74 15.36 0.58 13.38
CA TRP A 74 16.63 0.10 13.91
C TRP A 74 16.94 -1.33 13.46
N GLU A 75 15.96 -2.24 13.49
CA GLU A 75 16.13 -3.61 12.98
C GLU A 75 16.52 -3.60 11.49
N TYR A 76 15.91 -2.72 10.69
CA TYR A 76 16.30 -2.54 9.29
C TYR A 76 17.70 -1.92 9.16
N ALA A 77 18.03 -0.90 9.95
CA ALA A 77 19.37 -0.30 9.95
C ALA A 77 20.45 -1.35 10.27
N ASP A 78 20.23 -2.17 11.28
CA ASP A 78 21.12 -3.27 11.65
C ASP A 78 21.21 -4.31 10.52
N SER A 79 20.09 -4.60 9.84
CA SER A 79 20.09 -5.54 8.71
C SER A 79 20.92 -5.07 7.52
N ILE A 80 21.10 -3.75 7.32
CA ILE A 80 21.87 -3.21 6.19
C ILE A 80 23.36 -3.02 6.52
N VAL A 81 23.74 -2.96 7.80
CA VAL A 81 25.14 -2.75 8.24
C VAL A 81 26.13 -3.75 7.62
N PRO A 82 25.87 -5.07 7.59
CA PRO A 82 26.78 -6.04 7.00
C PRO A 82 27.09 -5.75 5.52
N PHE A 83 26.10 -5.25 4.78
CA PHE A 83 26.28 -4.87 3.39
C PHE A 83 27.21 -3.66 3.30
N LEU A 84 26.92 -2.60 4.05
CA LEU A 84 27.72 -1.37 4.06
C LEU A 84 29.17 -1.63 4.48
N GLN A 85 29.38 -2.54 5.44
CA GLN A 85 30.70 -2.89 5.93
C GLN A 85 31.58 -3.46 4.82
N VAL A 86 31.05 -4.37 3.99
CA VAL A 86 31.80 -4.97 2.87
C VAL A 86 32.26 -3.91 1.85
N PHE A 87 31.42 -2.93 1.53
CA PHE A 87 31.83 -1.84 0.63
C PHE A 87 32.80 -0.88 1.29
N SER A 88 32.63 -0.59 2.58
CA SER A 88 33.54 0.26 3.33
C SER A 88 34.94 -0.34 3.35
N ASP A 89 35.07 -1.62 3.72
CA ASP A 89 36.34 -2.33 3.77
C ASP A 89 37.02 -2.36 2.40
N ALA A 90 36.26 -2.64 1.34
CA ALA A 90 36.76 -2.59 -0.03
C ALA A 90 37.19 -1.17 -0.45
N THR A 91 36.44 -0.14 -0.06
CA THR A 91 36.75 1.26 -0.40
C THR A 91 38.02 1.72 0.29
N ILE A 92 38.18 1.42 1.58
CA ILE A 92 39.41 1.70 2.34
C ILE A 92 40.59 1.00 1.65
N ARG A 93 40.42 -0.27 1.27
CA ARG A 93 41.46 -1.03 0.56
C ARG A 93 41.75 -0.54 -0.86
N ILE A 94 40.80 0.00 -1.60
CA ILE A 94 41.08 0.55 -2.93
C ILE A 94 41.68 1.96 -2.82
N SER A 95 41.32 2.71 -1.76
CA SER A 95 41.74 4.11 -1.57
C SER A 95 43.10 4.26 -0.87
N GLY A 96 43.74 3.15 -0.47
CA GLY A 96 45.06 3.17 0.13
C GLY A 96 46.14 3.67 -0.83
N THR A 97 47.03 4.53 -0.35
CA THR A 97 48.12 5.13 -1.14
C THR A 97 49.48 4.46 -0.90
N LEU A 98 49.56 3.55 0.08
CA LEU A 98 50.79 2.88 0.52
C LEU A 98 51.12 1.62 -0.28
N TYR A 99 50.28 1.25 -1.24
CA TYR A 99 50.48 0.09 -2.10
C TYR A 99 49.89 0.35 -3.48
N VAL A 100 50.32 -0.47 -4.44
CA VAL A 100 49.79 -0.46 -5.80
C VAL A 100 48.37 -1.02 -5.77
N THR A 101 47.39 -0.14 -5.95
CA THR A 101 45.95 -0.46 -5.84
C THR A 101 45.48 -1.42 -6.94
N SER A 102 46.15 -1.46 -8.10
CA SER A 102 45.75 -2.32 -9.22
C SER A 102 45.82 -3.82 -8.92
N ASP A 103 46.76 -4.27 -8.06
CA ASP A 103 46.88 -5.69 -7.68
C ASP A 103 45.76 -6.14 -6.72
N ILE A 104 45.22 -5.21 -5.94
CA ILE A 104 44.22 -5.47 -4.90
C ILE A 104 42.81 -5.21 -5.42
N TYR A 105 42.64 -4.28 -6.36
CA TYR A 105 41.36 -3.88 -6.93
C TYR A 105 40.49 -5.08 -7.36
N MET A 106 41.05 -5.99 -8.16
CA MET A 106 40.28 -7.16 -8.63
C MET A 106 39.84 -8.05 -7.46
N LYS A 107 40.70 -8.26 -6.45
CA LYS A 107 40.38 -9.05 -5.26
C LYS A 107 39.22 -8.42 -4.48
N GLU A 108 39.23 -7.09 -4.30
CA GLU A 108 38.13 -6.36 -3.65
C GLU A 108 36.80 -6.48 -4.40
N VAL A 109 36.84 -6.30 -5.72
CA VAL A 109 35.66 -6.43 -6.57
C VAL A 109 35.08 -7.85 -6.50
N PHE A 110 35.92 -8.88 -6.49
CA PHE A 110 35.47 -10.27 -6.33
C PHE A 110 34.89 -10.56 -4.95
N VAL A 111 35.45 -9.99 -3.87
CA VAL A 111 34.91 -10.13 -2.51
C VAL A 111 33.49 -9.57 -2.44
N ILE A 112 33.27 -8.38 -3.01
CA ILE A 112 31.94 -7.76 -3.11
C ILE A 112 30.98 -8.67 -3.89
N GLY A 113 31.39 -9.16 -5.07
CA GLY A 113 30.55 -10.04 -5.90
C GLY A 113 30.18 -11.35 -5.21
N ARG A 114 31.13 -11.96 -4.51
CA ARG A 114 30.89 -13.19 -3.73
C ARG A 114 29.89 -12.93 -2.60
N PHE A 115 30.03 -11.81 -1.89
CA PHE A 115 29.11 -11.42 -0.85
C PHE A 115 27.69 -11.21 -1.38
N ILE A 116 27.51 -10.41 -2.45
CA ILE A 116 26.20 -10.17 -3.07
C ILE A 116 25.52 -11.48 -3.49
N ARG A 117 26.28 -12.40 -4.11
CA ARG A 117 25.74 -13.70 -4.53
C ARG A 117 25.29 -14.54 -3.34
N HIS A 118 26.11 -14.62 -2.29
CA HIS A 118 25.76 -15.37 -1.09
C HIS A 118 24.57 -14.76 -0.33
N SER A 119 24.46 -13.44 -0.31
CA SER A 119 23.32 -12.73 0.25
C SER A 119 22.03 -12.92 -0.55
N CYS A 120 22.09 -13.34 -1.83
CA CYS A 120 20.90 -13.73 -2.58
C CYS A 120 20.35 -15.09 -2.13
N ASP A 121 21.21 -15.95 -1.58
CA ASP A 121 20.85 -17.32 -1.17
C ASP A 121 20.34 -17.39 0.28
N SER A 122 20.71 -16.42 1.12
CA SER A 122 20.32 -16.33 2.53
C SER A 122 19.18 -15.33 2.70
N VAL A 123 18.01 -15.82 3.12
CA VAL A 123 16.74 -15.08 2.99
C VAL A 123 16.41 -14.30 4.25
N ASP A 124 16.39 -12.97 4.14
CA ASP A 124 15.48 -12.12 4.90
C ASP A 124 14.68 -11.25 3.91
N PHE A 125 13.35 -11.22 4.04
CA PHE A 125 12.47 -10.52 3.08
C PHE A 125 12.76 -9.01 3.06
N SER A 126 13.20 -8.49 4.21
CA SER A 126 13.49 -7.07 4.45
C SER A 126 14.59 -6.52 3.52
N THR A 127 15.62 -7.31 3.23
CA THR A 127 16.81 -6.87 2.48
C THR A 127 16.86 -7.38 1.05
N MET A 128 16.05 -8.40 0.69
CA MET A 128 16.04 -9.04 -0.64
C MET A 128 15.95 -8.05 -1.81
N SER A 129 15.08 -7.05 -1.71
CA SER A 129 14.94 -6.00 -2.76
C SER A 129 16.21 -5.15 -2.91
N MET A 130 16.91 -4.90 -1.81
CA MET A 130 18.19 -4.19 -1.83
C MET A 130 19.29 -5.08 -2.44
N VAL A 131 19.40 -6.35 -2.03
CA VAL A 131 20.38 -7.31 -2.60
C VAL A 131 20.18 -7.50 -4.10
N ALA A 132 18.93 -7.67 -4.56
CA ALA A 132 18.63 -7.83 -5.98
C ALA A 132 19.08 -6.61 -6.80
N ARG A 133 18.83 -5.40 -6.31
CA ARG A 133 19.29 -4.16 -6.97
C ARG A 133 20.82 -4.03 -6.97
N MET A 134 21.49 -4.46 -5.90
CA MET A 134 22.94 -4.47 -5.83
C MET A 134 23.55 -5.46 -6.82
N ARG A 135 22.96 -6.65 -6.98
CA ARG A 135 23.38 -7.64 -7.98
C ARG A 135 23.28 -7.08 -9.39
N VAL A 136 22.14 -6.49 -9.73
CA VAL A 136 21.94 -5.84 -11.05
C VAL A 136 22.99 -4.77 -11.31
N LYS A 137 23.35 -3.98 -10.29
CA LYS A 137 24.40 -2.96 -10.44
C LYS A 137 25.79 -3.59 -10.61
N TYR A 138 26.10 -4.63 -9.84
CA TYR A 138 27.38 -5.32 -9.92
C TYR A 138 27.58 -6.04 -11.26
N GLU A 139 26.57 -6.72 -11.80
CA GLU A 139 26.67 -7.43 -13.08
C GLU A 139 26.76 -6.47 -14.29
N LYS A 140 26.31 -5.22 -14.12
CA LYS A 140 26.32 -4.21 -15.18
C LYS A 140 27.71 -3.59 -15.40
N TYR A 141 28.54 -3.49 -14.37
CA TYR A 141 29.80 -2.74 -14.36
C TYR A 141 30.97 -3.68 -14.11
#